data_AF-A0A6L3X6Z6-F1
#
_entry.id   AF-A0A6L3X6Z6-F1
#
_cell.length_a   1.000
_cell.length_b   1.000
_cell.length_c   1.000
_cell.angle_alpha   90.00
_cell.angle_beta   90.00
_cell.angle_gamma   90.00
#
_symmetry.space_group_name_H-M   'P 1'
#
loop_
_entity.id
_entity.type
_entity.pdbx_description
1 polymer ?
#
loop_
_entity_poly.entity_id
_entity_poly.type
_entity_poly.pdbx_seq_one_letter_code
_entity_poly.pdbx_strand_id
1 'polypeptide(L)'
;RALGGISAEDDVHASVGKAVKTRWAWLAINLCTAFVASRVIDGFEHTISQLVALASLMPIVAGIGGNTGNQTITMIVRALALENIQPGNFSWLIFREMGVALINGLVWGGIMGGITWWLYDDMALGGVMMLAMVLNLLVAAMMGVIIPLTMTRLGR
;
A
#
# COMPACT_ATOMS: atom_id res chain seq x y z
N ARG A 1 -18.37 -12.80 2.91
CA ARG A 1 -17.69 -12.68 1.59
C ARG A 1 -16.18 -12.72 1.83
N ALA A 2 -15.48 -13.63 1.15
CA ALA A 2 -14.06 -13.93 1.37
C ALA A 2 -13.14 -12.79 0.93
N LEU A 3 -12.38 -12.21 1.88
CA LEU A 3 -11.23 -11.36 1.57
C LEU A 3 -10.15 -12.28 0.96
N GLY A 4 -9.83 -12.12 -0.33
CA GLY A 4 -8.72 -12.84 -0.97
C GLY A 4 -8.98 -14.31 -1.35
N GLY A 5 -10.25 -14.74 -1.49
CA GLY A 5 -10.56 -16.11 -1.94
C GLY A 5 -10.40 -17.19 -0.85
N ILE A 6 -10.30 -16.79 0.42
CA ILE A 6 -10.16 -17.68 1.57
C ILE A 6 -11.50 -17.75 2.31
N SER A 7 -12.11 -18.93 2.43
CA SER A 7 -13.28 -19.11 3.31
C SER A 7 -12.79 -19.12 4.76
N ALA A 8 -13.10 -18.06 5.51
CA ALA A 8 -12.51 -17.77 6.83
C ALA A 8 -12.80 -18.83 7.91
N GLU A 9 -13.90 -19.59 7.77
CA GLU A 9 -14.34 -20.55 8.78
C GLU A 9 -13.61 -21.90 8.71
N ASP A 10 -13.03 -22.26 7.56
CA ASP A 10 -12.40 -23.57 7.33
C ASP A 10 -10.88 -23.60 7.50
N ASP A 11 -10.19 -22.44 7.55
CA ASP A 11 -8.71 -22.34 7.48
C ASP A 11 -8.04 -22.22 8.87
N VAL A 12 -8.71 -21.69 9.90
CA VAL A 12 -8.11 -21.52 11.24
C VAL A 12 -7.88 -22.87 11.93
N HIS A 13 -8.76 -23.84 11.69
CA HIS A 13 -8.64 -25.21 12.20
C HIS A 13 -8.12 -26.19 11.15
N ALA A 14 -7.67 -25.71 9.99
CA ALA A 14 -7.15 -26.56 8.93
C ALA A 14 -5.81 -27.21 9.33
N SER A 15 -5.60 -28.45 8.88
CA SER A 15 -4.28 -29.07 8.96
C SER A 15 -3.26 -28.27 8.14
N VAL A 16 -1.99 -28.30 8.55
CA VAL A 16 -0.90 -27.54 7.90
C VAL A 16 -0.90 -27.71 6.38
N GLY A 17 -1.09 -28.93 5.88
CA GLY A 17 -1.14 -29.21 4.44
C GLY A 17 -2.32 -28.56 3.70
N LYS A 18 -3.48 -28.41 4.35
CA LYS A 18 -4.64 -27.71 3.77
C LYS A 18 -4.40 -26.20 3.76
N ALA A 19 -3.90 -25.62 4.86
CA ALA A 19 -3.56 -24.20 4.93
C ALA A 19 -2.49 -23.78 3.91
N VAL A 20 -1.45 -24.62 3.72
CA VAL A 20 -0.42 -24.39 2.69
C VAL A 20 -1.05 -24.33 1.31
N LYS A 21 -1.90 -25.29 0.93
CA LYS A 21 -2.56 -25.31 -0.38
C LYS A 21 -3.45 -24.08 -0.60
N THR A 22 -4.20 -23.64 0.41
CA THR A 22 -5.08 -22.46 0.33
C THR A 22 -4.28 -21.18 0.08
N ARG A 23 -3.11 -21.04 0.72
CA ARG A 23 -2.28 -19.82 0.65
C ARG A 23 -1.26 -19.81 -0.48
N TRP A 24 -0.89 -20.98 -0.99
CA TRP A 24 0.17 -21.14 -1.99
C TRP A 24 -0.06 -20.30 -3.25
N ALA A 25 -1.27 -20.35 -3.80
CA ALA A 25 -1.61 -19.58 -5.00
C ALA A 25 -1.46 -18.07 -4.78
N TRP A 26 -1.91 -17.57 -3.63
CA TRP A 26 -1.78 -16.16 -3.28
C TRP A 26 -0.33 -15.74 -3.05
N LEU A 27 0.46 -16.57 -2.36
CA LEU A 27 1.90 -16.34 -2.18
C LEU A 27 2.66 -16.32 -3.51
N ALA A 28 2.33 -17.23 -4.43
CA ALA A 28 2.92 -17.26 -5.76
C ALA A 28 2.61 -15.99 -6.55
N ILE A 29 1.38 -15.49 -6.50
CA ILE A 29 1.01 -14.22 -7.15
C ILE A 29 1.81 -13.05 -6.56
N ASN A 30 1.88 -12.94 -5.22
CA ASN A 30 2.66 -11.89 -4.57
C ASN A 30 4.16 -11.98 -4.90
N LEU A 31 4.70 -13.19 -5.04
CA LEU A 31 6.09 -13.36 -5.44
C LEU A 31 6.30 -12.89 -6.89
N CYS A 32 5.40 -13.23 -7.80
CA CYS A 32 5.45 -12.74 -9.18
C CYS A 32 5.37 -11.20 -9.24
N THR A 33 4.49 -10.57 -8.47
CA THR A 33 4.41 -9.10 -8.43
C THR A 33 5.64 -8.47 -7.79
N ALA A 34 6.24 -9.11 -6.79
CA ALA A 34 7.52 -8.69 -6.21
C ALA A 34 8.66 -8.75 -7.25
N PHE A 35 8.69 -9.76 -8.12
CA PHE A 35 9.64 -9.79 -9.24
C PHE A 35 9.44 -8.63 -10.21
N VAL A 36 8.19 -8.28 -10.53
CA VAL A 36 7.92 -7.10 -11.38
C VAL A 36 8.41 -5.82 -10.70
N ALA A 37 8.14 -5.65 -9.40
CA ALA A 37 8.65 -4.52 -8.64
C ALA A 37 10.19 -4.46 -8.62
N SER A 38 10.87 -5.61 -8.49
CA SER A 38 12.33 -5.69 -8.54
C SER A 38 12.90 -5.17 -9.86
N ARG A 39 12.24 -5.45 -11.01
CA ARG A 39 12.69 -4.93 -12.31
C ARG A 39 12.58 -3.42 -12.44
N VAL A 40 11.60 -2.81 -11.77
CA VAL A 40 11.49 -1.35 -11.71
C VAL A 40 12.64 -0.78 -10.89
N ILE A 41 12.97 -1.42 -9.76
CA ILE A 41 14.10 -1.01 -8.90
C ILE A 41 15.44 -1.15 -9.64
N ASP A 42 15.65 -2.25 -10.38
CA ASP A 42 16.84 -2.47 -11.22
C ASP A 42 17.05 -1.30 -12.21
N GLY A 43 15.97 -0.70 -12.73
CA GLY A 43 16.03 0.49 -13.59
C GLY A 43 16.61 1.74 -12.93
N PHE A 44 16.62 1.79 -11.59
CA PHE A 44 17.20 2.89 -10.80
C PHE A 44 18.53 2.53 -10.14
N GLU A 45 19.17 1.41 -10.53
CA GLU A 45 20.44 0.94 -9.97
C GLU A 45 21.52 2.03 -9.96
N HIS A 46 21.63 2.82 -11.04
CA HIS A 46 22.62 3.90 -11.11
C HIS A 46 22.38 4.96 -10.03
N THR A 47 21.13 5.37 -9.80
CA THR A 47 20.77 6.33 -8.74
C THR A 47 21.00 5.75 -7.35
N ILE A 48 20.67 4.48 -7.14
CA ILE A 48 20.87 3.79 -5.87
C ILE A 48 22.37 3.65 -5.55
N SER A 49 23.21 3.41 -6.56
CA SER A 49 24.66 3.32 -6.39
C SER A 49 25.29 4.65 -5.95
N GLN A 50 24.71 5.78 -6.37
CA GLN A 50 25.14 7.12 -5.97
C GLN A 50 24.58 7.51 -4.60
N LEU A 51 23.42 6.99 -4.23
CA LEU A 51 22.71 7.30 -2.99
C LEU A 51 22.29 6.00 -2.29
N VAL A 52 23.27 5.30 -1.71
CA VAL A 52 23.06 4.01 -1.02
C VAL A 52 22.00 4.09 0.07
N ALA A 53 21.85 5.28 0.68
CA ALA A 53 20.78 5.61 1.61
C ALA A 53 19.37 5.21 1.10
N LEU A 54 19.09 5.41 -0.19
CA LEU A 54 17.79 5.10 -0.80
C LEU A 54 17.44 3.61 -0.69
N ALA A 55 18.43 2.72 -0.78
CA ALA A 55 18.21 1.29 -0.61
C ALA A 55 17.73 0.94 0.81
N SER A 56 18.27 1.62 1.82
CA SER A 56 17.87 1.41 3.22
C SER A 56 16.48 1.96 3.54
N LEU A 57 16.05 3.02 2.84
CA LEU A 57 14.78 3.70 3.06
C LEU A 57 13.61 3.04 2.33
N MET A 58 13.89 2.34 1.22
CA MET A 58 12.89 1.70 0.37
C MET A 58 11.90 0.78 1.11
N PRO A 59 12.31 -0.11 2.04
CA PRO A 59 11.37 -0.97 2.77
C PRO A 59 10.40 -0.18 3.65
N ILE A 60 10.84 0.98 4.18
CA ILE A 60 10.02 1.83 5.05
C ILE A 60 8.89 2.45 4.22
N VAL A 61 9.24 3.03 3.05
CA VAL A 61 8.26 3.63 2.14
C VAL A 61 7.27 2.56 1.65
N ALA A 62 7.77 1.43 1.18
CA ALA A 62 6.94 0.33 0.69
C ALA A 62 6.01 -0.22 1.79
N GLY A 63 6.53 -0.42 3.00
CA GLY A 63 5.77 -0.94 4.14
C GLY A 63 4.64 -0.02 4.57
N ILE A 64 4.92 1.28 4.72
CA ILE A 64 3.90 2.26 5.12
C ILE A 64 2.83 2.41 4.03
N GLY A 65 3.22 2.49 2.76
CA GLY A 65 2.28 2.56 1.64
C GLY A 65 1.36 1.33 1.56
N GLY A 66 1.94 0.13 1.64
CA GLY A 66 1.17 -1.11 1.63
C GLY A 66 0.19 -1.22 2.80
N ASN A 67 0.62 -0.85 4.00
CA ASN A 67 -0.24 -0.87 5.20
C ASN A 67 -1.41 0.12 5.09
N THR A 68 -1.14 1.36 4.65
CA THR A 68 -2.20 2.36 4.42
C THR A 68 -3.18 1.88 3.35
N GLY A 69 -2.70 1.39 2.21
CA GLY A 69 -3.55 0.87 1.15
C GLY A 69 -4.46 -0.27 1.65
N ASN A 70 -3.90 -1.25 2.37
CA ASN A 70 -4.66 -2.35 2.95
C ASN A 70 -5.70 -1.88 3.97
N GLN A 71 -5.38 -0.88 4.79
CA GLN A 71 -6.31 -0.29 5.75
C GLN A 71 -7.50 0.36 5.03
N THR A 72 -7.23 1.18 4.01
CA THR A 72 -8.25 1.84 3.21
C THR A 72 -9.14 0.82 2.47
N ILE A 73 -8.55 -0.20 1.82
CA ILE A 73 -9.29 -1.29 1.17
C ILE A 73 -10.22 -1.98 2.17
N THR A 74 -9.69 -2.36 3.33
CA THR A 74 -10.46 -3.10 4.35
C THR A 74 -11.64 -2.28 4.87
N MET A 75 -11.43 -1.00 5.17
CA MET A 75 -12.51 -0.11 5.61
C MET A 75 -13.59 0.03 4.53
N ILE A 76 -13.20 0.22 3.27
CA ILE A 76 -14.14 0.45 2.17
C ILE A 76 -14.92 -0.83 1.83
N VAL A 77 -14.25 -1.98 1.75
CA VAL A 77 -14.93 -3.27 1.56
C VAL A 77 -15.94 -3.53 2.67
N ARG A 78 -15.59 -3.23 3.93
CA ARG A 78 -16.52 -3.35 5.06
C ARG A 78 -17.71 -2.40 4.93
N ALA A 79 -17.47 -1.15 4.56
CA ALA A 79 -18.53 -0.16 4.39
C ALA A 79 -19.46 -0.51 3.21
N LEU A 80 -18.93 -1.05 2.11
CA LEU A 80 -19.71 -1.59 0.99
C LEU A 80 -20.55 -2.80 1.41
N ALA A 81 -19.98 -3.72 2.18
CA ALA A 81 -20.68 -4.92 2.65
C ALA A 81 -21.82 -4.61 3.65
N LEU A 82 -21.73 -3.49 4.36
CA LEU A 82 -22.78 -2.99 5.26
C LEU A 82 -23.77 -2.04 4.58
N GLU A 83 -23.71 -1.90 3.25
CA GLU A 83 -24.52 -0.96 2.46
C GLU A 83 -24.44 0.50 2.93
N ASN A 84 -23.36 0.86 3.64
CA ASN A 84 -23.13 2.20 4.21
C ASN A 84 -22.60 3.21 3.18
N ILE A 85 -22.33 2.79 1.93
CA ILE A 85 -21.87 3.66 0.86
C ILE A 85 -22.96 3.80 -0.19
N GLN A 86 -23.58 4.98 -0.26
CA GLN A 86 -24.53 5.31 -1.31
C GLN A 86 -23.81 5.54 -2.66
N PRO A 87 -24.42 5.16 -3.81
CA PRO A 87 -23.83 5.29 -5.16
C PRO A 87 -23.39 6.70 -5.59
N GLY A 88 -23.75 7.76 -4.86
CA GLY A 88 -23.37 9.15 -5.13
C GLY A 88 -22.12 9.64 -4.39
N ASN A 89 -21.61 8.92 -3.40
CA ASN A 89 -20.54 9.41 -2.50
C ASN A 89 -19.11 9.03 -2.94
N PHE A 90 -18.92 8.46 -4.14
CA PHE A 90 -17.60 7.95 -4.56
C PHE A 90 -16.53 9.04 -4.67
N SER A 91 -16.85 10.16 -5.33
CA SER A 91 -15.89 11.26 -5.48
C SER A 91 -15.55 11.86 -4.12
N TRP A 92 -16.55 12.06 -3.25
CA TRP A 92 -16.33 12.54 -1.89
C TRP A 92 -15.43 11.60 -1.08
N LEU A 93 -15.63 10.29 -1.20
CA LEU A 93 -14.81 9.29 -0.51
C LEU A 93 -13.34 9.35 -0.99
N ILE A 94 -13.10 9.47 -2.29
CA ILE A 94 -11.75 9.64 -2.85
C ILE A 94 -11.10 10.90 -2.28
N PHE A 95 -11.78 12.05 -2.32
CA PHE A 95 -11.22 13.29 -1.80
C PHE A 95 -10.96 13.25 -0.28
N ARG A 96 -11.86 12.61 0.48
CA ARG A 96 -11.69 12.41 1.92
C ARG A 96 -10.44 11.58 2.22
N GLU A 97 -10.28 10.44 1.55
CA GLU A 97 -9.11 9.56 1.76
C GLU A 97 -7.81 10.19 1.23
N MET A 98 -7.86 10.93 0.12
CA MET A 98 -6.72 11.73 -0.33
C MET A 98 -6.32 12.80 0.71
N GLY A 99 -7.28 13.44 1.37
CA GLY A 99 -7.01 14.39 2.46
C GLY A 99 -6.32 13.71 3.65
N VAL A 100 -6.81 12.53 4.06
CA VAL A 100 -6.18 11.73 5.12
C VAL A 100 -4.76 11.32 4.72
N ALA A 101 -4.56 10.85 3.50
CA ALA A 101 -3.25 10.46 2.98
C ALA A 101 -2.28 11.63 2.88
N LEU A 102 -2.76 12.82 2.47
CA LEU A 102 -1.93 14.02 2.39
C LEU A 102 -1.46 14.46 3.78
N ILE A 103 -2.36 14.50 4.77
CA ILE A 103 -2.00 14.86 6.14
C ILE A 103 -0.99 13.85 6.70
N ASN A 104 -1.24 12.55 6.55
CA ASN A 104 -0.30 11.52 6.99
C ASN A 104 1.02 11.60 6.23
N GLY A 105 1.00 11.89 4.93
CA GLY A 105 2.19 12.07 4.11
C GLY A 105 3.03 13.25 4.56
N LEU A 106 2.41 14.38 4.88
CA LEU A 106 3.13 15.56 5.37
C LEU A 106 3.72 15.31 6.77
N VAL A 107 2.97 14.68 7.67
CA VAL A 107 3.44 14.40 9.04
C VAL A 107 4.53 13.34 9.03
N TRP A 108 4.26 12.14 8.51
CA TRP A 108 5.21 11.03 8.51
C TRP A 108 6.34 11.23 7.50
N GLY A 109 6.05 11.83 6.35
CA GLY A 109 7.08 12.23 5.39
C GLY A 109 7.97 13.35 5.92
N GLY A 110 7.44 14.32 6.67
CA GLY A 110 8.24 15.33 7.34
C GLY A 110 9.15 14.74 8.42
N ILE A 111 8.63 13.83 9.25
CA ILE A 111 9.41 13.11 10.25
C ILE A 111 10.53 12.29 9.57
N MET A 112 10.18 11.48 8.56
CA MET A 112 11.17 10.66 7.84
C MET A 112 12.17 11.51 7.06
N GLY A 113 11.75 12.63 6.47
CA GLY A 113 12.62 13.58 5.80
C GLY A 113 13.60 14.21 6.77
N GLY A 114 13.15 14.59 7.98
CA GLY A 114 14.00 15.09 9.05
C GLY A 114 15.00 14.04 9.56
N ILE A 115 14.55 12.79 9.77
CA ILE A 115 15.43 11.67 10.14
C ILE A 115 16.47 11.41 9.05
N THR A 116 16.06 11.44 7.79
CA THR A 116 16.94 11.23 6.64
C THR A 116 17.99 12.33 6.54
N TRP A 117 17.58 13.59 6.70
CA TRP A 117 18.51 14.72 6.76
C TRP A 117 19.50 14.56 7.93
N TRP A 118 19.01 14.19 9.12
CA TRP A 118 19.87 13.99 10.29
C TRP A 118 20.87 12.83 10.13
N LEU A 119 20.46 11.74 9.50
CA LEU A 119 21.29 10.54 9.35
C LEU A 119 22.35 10.68 8.25
N TYR A 120 22.04 11.41 7.18
CA TYR A 120 22.88 11.49 5.97
C TYR A 120 23.49 12.87 5.73
N ASP A 121 23.18 13.86 6.57
CA ASP A 121 23.61 15.26 6.46
C ASP A 121 23.28 15.91 5.10
N ASP A 122 22.25 15.39 4.42
CA ASP A 122 21.81 15.84 3.10
C ASP A 122 20.35 16.31 3.15
N MET A 123 20.17 17.63 3.04
CA MET A 123 18.85 18.27 3.08
C MET A 123 18.02 17.98 1.82
N ALA A 124 18.67 17.79 0.66
CA ALA A 124 17.97 17.44 -0.57
C ALA A 124 17.41 16.02 -0.47
N LEU A 125 18.18 15.07 0.09
CA LEU A 125 17.73 13.70 0.34
C LEU A 125 16.55 13.66 1.31
N GLY A 126 16.58 14.49 2.37
CA GLY A 126 15.45 14.65 3.29
C GLY A 126 14.17 15.14 2.58
N GLY A 127 14.29 16.11 1.68
CA GLY A 127 13.17 16.61 0.87
C GLY A 127 12.62 15.56 -0.10
N VAL A 128 13.51 14.81 -0.77
CA VAL A 128 13.13 13.68 -1.64
C VAL A 128 12.36 12.62 -0.85
N MET A 129 12.80 12.28 0.36
CA MET A 129 12.12 11.30 1.21
C MET A 129 10.73 11.77 1.63
N MET A 130 10.58 13.04 2.03
CA MET A 130 9.28 13.61 2.36
C MET A 130 8.32 13.53 1.17
N LEU A 131 8.76 13.95 -0.01
CA LEU A 131 7.94 13.89 -1.24
C LEU A 131 7.59 12.46 -1.63
N ALA A 132 8.55 11.54 -1.55
CA ALA A 132 8.32 10.12 -1.84
C ALA A 132 7.24 9.54 -0.92
N MET A 133 7.28 9.85 0.38
CA MET A 133 6.27 9.41 1.35
C MET A 133 4.88 9.98 1.05
N VAL A 134 4.77 11.28 0.74
CA VAL A 134 3.50 11.92 0.39
C VAL A 134 2.90 11.27 -0.85
N LEU A 135 3.67 11.15 -1.93
CA LEU A 135 3.19 10.57 -3.19
C LEU A 135 2.80 9.10 -3.03
N ASN A 136 3.60 8.32 -2.31
CA ASN A 136 3.33 6.92 -2.04
C ASN A 136 2.01 6.72 -1.27
N LEU A 137 1.77 7.53 -0.23
CA LEU A 137 0.52 7.46 0.53
C LEU A 137 -0.71 7.90 -0.27
N LEU A 138 -0.57 8.93 -1.12
CA LEU A 138 -1.64 9.36 -2.00
C LEU A 138 -2.03 8.25 -2.99
N VAL A 139 -1.03 7.61 -3.61
CA VAL A 139 -1.28 6.46 -4.51
C VAL A 139 -1.90 5.29 -3.74
N ALA A 140 -1.40 4.97 -2.55
CA ALA A 140 -1.94 3.90 -1.72
C ALA A 140 -3.43 4.14 -1.36
N ALA A 141 -3.78 5.36 -0.95
CA ALA A 141 -5.16 5.72 -0.64
C ALA A 141 -6.06 5.70 -1.87
N MET A 142 -5.59 6.23 -3.01
CA MET A 142 -6.33 6.18 -4.28
C MET A 142 -6.62 4.74 -4.70
N MET A 143 -5.59 3.88 -4.74
CA MET A 143 -5.76 2.46 -5.08
C MET A 143 -6.66 1.76 -4.07
N GLY A 144 -6.56 2.14 -2.79
CA GLY A 144 -7.39 1.57 -1.74
C GLY A 144 -8.88 1.86 -1.88
N VAL A 145 -9.25 2.97 -2.54
CA VAL A 145 -10.63 3.32 -2.88
C VAL A 145 -11.04 2.74 -4.23
N ILE A 146 -10.19 2.87 -5.26
CA ILE A 146 -10.53 2.51 -6.63
C ILE A 146 -10.72 0.99 -6.79
N ILE A 147 -9.87 0.16 -6.17
CA ILE A 147 -9.93 -1.29 -6.32
C ILE A 147 -11.29 -1.85 -5.83
N PRO A 148 -11.77 -1.60 -4.59
CA PRO A 148 -13.06 -2.13 -4.15
C PRO A 148 -14.24 -1.62 -4.98
N LEU A 149 -14.21 -0.35 -5.39
CA LEU A 149 -15.30 0.26 -6.17
C LEU A 149 -15.37 -0.31 -7.58
N THR A 150 -14.22 -0.52 -8.23
CA THR A 150 -14.17 -1.15 -9.55
C THR A 150 -14.63 -2.60 -9.49
N MET A 151 -14.21 -3.37 -8.48
CA MET A 151 -14.71 -4.73 -8.26
C MET A 151 -16.23 -4.77 -8.07
N THR A 152 -16.77 -3.87 -7.24
CA THR A 152 -18.22 -3.76 -7.01
C THR A 152 -18.98 -3.44 -8.29
N ARG A 153 -18.47 -2.53 -9.13
CA ARG A 153 -19.06 -2.21 -10.44
C ARG A 153 -19.03 -3.39 -11.42
N LEU A 154 -18.01 -4.25 -11.31
CA LEU A 154 -17.89 -5.49 -12.08
C LEU A 154 -18.74 -6.65 -11.48
N GLY A 155 -19.50 -6.39 -10.42
CA GLY A 155 -20.35 -7.39 -9.75
C GLY A 155 -19.57 -8.43 -8.94
N ARG A 156 -18.32 -8.15 -8.57
CA ARG A 156 -17.44 -9.05 -7.80
C ARG A 156 -17.13 -8.45 -6.43
#